data_AF-X0VHT2-F1
#
_entry.id   AF-X0VHT2-F1
#
_cell.length_a   1.000
_cell.length_b   1.000
_cell.length_c   1.000
_cell.angle_alpha   90.00
_cell.angle_beta   90.00
_cell.angle_gamma   90.00
#
_symmetry.space_group_name_H-M   'P 1'
#
loop_
_entity.id
_entity.type
_entity.pdbx_description
1 polymer ?
#
loop_
_entity_poly.entity_id
_entity_poly.type
_entity_poly.pdbx_seq_one_letter_code
_entity_poly.pdbx_strand_id
1 'polypeptide(L)' 'MIMKPKLVRITAPYFVAGVEVGVRSAPIVGYMRNWTIVRIMRYCERKGWGCEVLGIGKAYR' A
#
# COMPACT_ATOMS: atom_id res chain seq x y z
N MET A 1 6.23 -17.79 13.40
CA MET A 1 5.25 -17.45 12.37
C MET A 1 5.78 -16.25 11.59
N ILE A 2 6.24 -16.41 10.34
CA ILE A 2 6.76 -15.28 9.56
C ILE A 2 5.55 -14.50 9.03
N MET A 3 5.24 -13.36 9.65
CA MET A 3 4.16 -12.48 9.21
C MET A 3 4.62 -11.81 7.91
N LYS A 4 4.13 -12.30 6.77
CA LYS A 4 4.59 -11.77 5.49
C LYS A 4 3.95 -10.40 5.23
N PRO A 5 4.71 -9.44 4.67
CA PRO A 5 4.22 -8.08 4.48
C PRO A 5 3.05 -8.06 3.49
N LYS A 6 2.03 -7.25 3.79
CA LYS A 6 0.87 -7.06 2.93
C LYS A 6 1.23 -6.08 1.82
N LEU A 7 0.99 -6.49 0.57
CA LEU A 7 1.11 -5.61 -0.59
C LEU A 7 -0.23 -4.94 -0.85
N VAL A 8 -0.21 -3.61 -0.95
CA VAL A 8 -1.38 -2.77 -1.22
C VAL A 8 -1.21 -2.12 -2.58
N ARG A 9 -2.21 -2.26 -3.44
CA ARG A 9 -2.36 -1.48 -4.66
C ARG A 9 -3.29 -0.31 -4.39
N ILE A 10 -2.81 0.90 -4.70
CA ILE A 10 -3.56 2.14 -4.63
C ILE A 10 -3.82 2.60 -6.07
N THR A 11 -5.07 2.87 -6.40
CA THR A 11 -5.50 3.37 -7.71
C THR A 11 -6.10 4.77 -7.51
N ALA A 12 -5.40 5.78 -8.01
CA ALA A 12 -5.83 7.18 -8.01
C ALA A 12 -6.06 7.65 -9.47
N PRO A 13 -6.67 8.82 -9.71
CA PRO A 13 -7.02 9.26 -11.07
C PRO A 13 -5.86 9.28 -12.08
N TYR A 14 -4.63 9.53 -11.62
CA TYR A 14 -3.46 9.71 -12.50
C TYR A 14 -2.32 8.74 -12.20
N PHE A 15 -2.47 7.85 -11.23
CA PHE A 15 -1.41 6.91 -10.88
C PHE A 15 -1.94 5.63 -10.25
N VAL A 16 -1.16 4.57 -10.43
CA VAL A 16 -1.26 3.34 -9.64
C VAL A 16 0.04 3.19 -8.86
N ALA A 17 -0.06 2.97 -7.55
CA ALA A 17 1.09 2.86 -6.66
C ALA A 17 1.01 1.64 -5.76
N GLY A 18 2.18 1.09 -5.44
CA GLY A 18 2.34 -0.03 -4.50
C GLY A 18 2.84 0.43 -3.14
N VAL A 19 2.29 -0.13 -2.07
CA VAL A 19 2.81 -0.03 -0.71
C VAL A 19 2.99 -1.43 -0.13
N GLU A 20 4.20 -1.76 0.26
CA GLU A 20 4.55 -2.96 1.00
C GLU A 20 4.61 -2.59 2.50
N VAL A 21 3.53 -2.88 3.23
CA VAL A 21 3.31 -2.37 4.59
C VAL A 21 4.45 -2.78 5.51
N GLY A 22 5.13 -1.78 6.10
CA GLY A 22 6.26 -1.97 7.00
C GLY A 22 7.62 -2.20 6.31
N VAL A 23 7.67 -2.20 4.97
CA VAL A 23 8.90 -2.45 4.21
C VAL A 23 9.25 -1.24 3.34
N ARG A 24 8.41 -0.92 2.35
CA ARG A 24 8.68 0.13 1.35
C ARG A 24 7.40 0.62 0.68
N SER A 25 7.51 1.75 0.00
CA SER A 25 6.43 2.39 -0.75
C SER A 25 6.97 3.00 -2.03
N ALA A 26 6.14 3.07 -3.06
CA ALA A 26 6.47 3.86 -4.25
C ALA A 26 6.69 5.34 -3.87
N PRO A 27 7.61 6.07 -4.53
CA PRO A 27 7.98 7.45 -4.15
C PRO A 27 6.79 8.43 -4.05
N ILE A 28 5.83 8.34 -4.98
CA ILE A 28 4.63 9.19 -5.01
C ILE A 28 3.73 9.04 -3.78
N VAL A 29 3.79 7.87 -3.13
CA VAL A 29 3.12 7.58 -1.85
C VAL A 29 4.13 7.37 -0.73
N GLY A 30 5.33 7.95 -0.85
CA GLY A 30 6.43 7.80 0.12
C GLY A 30 6.05 8.21 1.55
N TYR A 31 5.14 9.18 1.67
CA TYR A 31 4.58 9.62 2.95
C TYR A 31 3.75 8.55 3.66
N MET A 32 3.37 7.45 2.97
CA MET A 32 2.64 6.32 3.55
C MET A 32 3.56 5.21 4.10
N ARG A 33 4.89 5.32 3.98
CA ARG A 33 5.85 4.26 4.32
C ARG A 33 5.65 3.64 5.72
N ASN A 34 5.36 4.47 6.71
CA ASN A 34 5.21 4.05 8.11
C ASN A 34 3.73 3.97 8.54
N TRP A 35 2.81 3.91 7.59
CA TRP A 35 1.38 3.84 7.91
C TRP A 35 0.94 2.39 8.10
N THR A 36 0.02 2.20 9.03
CA THR A 36 -0.69 0.92 9.15
C THR A 36 -1.62 0.73 7.95
N ILE A 37 -1.95 -0.53 7.64
CA ILE A 37 -2.92 -0.84 6.58
C ILE A 37 -4.24 -0.10 6.75
N VAL A 38 -4.73 -0.01 7.99
CA VAL A 38 -5.99 0.69 8.32
C VAL A 38 -5.90 2.17 7.98
N ARG A 39 -4.75 2.82 8.26
CA ARG A 39 -4.54 4.23 7.95
C ARG A 39 -4.47 4.46 6.44
N ILE A 40 -3.83 3.56 5.68
CA ILE A 40 -3.77 3.63 4.21
C ILE A 40 -5.18 3.53 3.63
N MET A 41 -5.97 2.52 4.05
CA MET A 41 -7.34 2.33 3.57
C MET A 41 -8.23 3.55 3.84
N ARG A 42 -8.24 4.06 5.07
CA ARG A 42 -9.01 5.27 5.43
C ARG A 42 -8.57 6.51 4.66
N TYR A 43 -7.27 6.62 4.34
CA TYR A 43 -6.80 7.74 3.54
C TYR A 43 -7.31 7.65 2.10
N CYS A 44 -7.22 6.46 1.49
CA CYS A 44 -7.72 6.23 0.14
C CYS A 44 -9.23 6.48 0.06
N GLU A 45 -10.00 5.98 1.02
CA GLU A 45 -11.44 6.24 1.15
C GLU A 45 -11.76 7.73 1.17
N ARG A 46 -11.11 8.51 2.06
CA ARG A 46 -11.30 9.97 2.12
C ARG A 46 -10.91 10.72 0.84
N LYS A 47 -10.03 10.14 0.03
CA LYS A 47 -9.59 10.71 -1.26
C LYS A 47 -10.39 10.18 -2.45
N GLY A 48 -11.30 9.23 -2.25
CA GLY A 48 -12.00 8.54 -3.34
C GLY A 48 -11.07 7.67 -4.20
N TRP A 49 -9.96 7.18 -3.63
CA TRP A 49 -9.01 6.32 -4.32
C TRP A 49 -9.34 4.85 -4.08
N GLY A 50 -9.10 4.01 -5.09
CA GLY A 50 -9.16 2.55 -4.96
C GLY A 50 -8.01 2.04 -4.09
N CYS A 51 -8.30 1.07 -3.23
CA CYS A 51 -7.31 0.45 -2.35
C CYS A 51 -7.59 -1.05 -2.25
N GLU A 52 -6.65 -1.86 -2.73
CA GLU A 52 -6.77 -3.32 -2.76
C GLU A 52 -5.58 -3.98 -2.08
N VAL A 53 -5.86 -4.97 -1.24
CA VAL A 53 -4.83 -5.81 -0.60
C VAL A 53 -4.58 -7.01 -1.50
N LEU A 54 -3.44 -7.03 -2.19
CA LEU A 54 -3.08 -8.09 -3.15
C LEU A 54 -2.53 -9.36 -2.48
N GLY A 55 -2.48 -9.37 -1.14
CA GLY A 55 -1.97 -10.48 -0.34
C GLY A 55 -0.51 -10.30 0.07
N ILE A 56 0.16 -11.43 0.24
CA ILE A 56 1.54 -11.53 0.70
C ILE A 56 2.47 -11.06 -0.41
N GLY A 57 3.30 -10.04 -0.15
CA GLY A 57 4.37 -9.65 -1.08
C GLY A 57 5.26 -10.87 -1.39
N LYS A 58 5.24 -11.35 -2.63
CA LYS A 58 6.28 -12.25 -3.12
C LYS A 58 7.52 -11.39 -3.31
N ALA A 59 8.59 -11.70 -2.58
CA ALA A 59 9.91 -11.14 -2.85
C ALA A 59 10.32 -11.63 -4.24
N TYR A 60 10.09 -10.81 -5.26
CA TYR A 60 10.72 -11.01 -6.56
C TYR A 60 12.14 -10.47 -6.45
N ARG A 61 13.09 -11.39 -6.61
CA ARG A 61 14.54 -11.15 -6.55
C ARG A 61 15.01 -10.42 -7.81
#